data_AF-F5ZDP7-F1
#
_entry.id   AF-F5ZDP7-F1
#
_cell.length_a   1.000
_cell.length_b   1.000
_cell.length_c   1.000
_cell.angle_alpha   90.00
_cell.angle_beta   90.00
_cell.angle_gamma   90.00
#
_symmetry.space_group_name_H-M   'P 1'
#
loop_
_entity.id
_entity.type
_entity.pdbx_description
1 polymer ?
#
loop_
_entity_poly.entity_id
_entity_poly.type
_entity_poly.pdbx_seq_one_letter_code
_entity_poly.pdbx_strand_id
1 'polypeptide(L)'
;MHSVSNPFQACNDIFFRPNGVFKAVGEKNNWSWFPFLIVMMITLAAQYLYVNFVDIEWFANINIAAQDAMSPAEEDQMRAFFTRNTLMLSQLVGAFFALTIVNAIFAVYLNLTTRSDDSHVFGFTDWYGFTWWVSMPYVVTGLIAAALIMFAGDHQISPAILAPLSLSYLLGVEMTSPWFAFAQAIRVELFWTIYLTMVGITQWTSFSTKKAAIIASAPYVVIYGIWGVFALI
;
A
#
# COMPACT_ATOMS: atom_id res chain seq x y z
N MET A 1 9.57 19.99 -23.35
CA MET A 1 8.99 19.48 -22.08
C MET A 1 7.95 18.44 -22.44
N HIS A 2 7.97 17.28 -21.79
CA HIS A 2 7.00 16.21 -22.02
C HIS A 2 5.61 16.66 -21.51
N SER A 3 4.62 16.77 -22.40
CA SER A 3 3.25 17.14 -22.04
C SER A 3 2.39 15.90 -21.79
N VAL A 4 1.59 15.95 -20.72
CA VAL A 4 0.61 14.91 -20.39
C VAL A 4 -0.76 15.45 -20.74
N SER A 5 -1.43 14.79 -21.69
CA SER A 5 -2.66 15.30 -22.32
C SER A 5 -3.95 14.76 -21.71
N ASN A 6 -3.89 13.58 -21.10
CA ASN A 6 -5.06 12.88 -20.56
C ASN A 6 -4.67 11.97 -19.37
N PRO A 7 -5.64 11.57 -18.51
CA PRO A 7 -5.34 10.81 -17.29
C PRO A 7 -4.88 9.37 -17.54
N PHE A 8 -5.24 8.73 -18.67
CA PHE A 8 -4.72 7.40 -19.01
C PHE A 8 -3.23 7.44 -19.32
N GLN A 9 -2.81 8.43 -20.12
CA GLN A 9 -1.41 8.73 -20.35
C GLN A 9 -0.70 9.00 -19.03
N ALA A 10 -1.30 9.81 -18.14
CA ALA A 10 -0.73 10.11 -16.83
C ALA A 10 -0.51 8.84 -15.98
N CYS A 11 -1.44 7.88 -16.00
CA CYS A 11 -1.32 6.61 -15.26
C CYS A 11 -0.19 5.72 -15.78
N ASN A 12 0.16 5.81 -17.06
CA ASN A 12 1.35 5.14 -17.61
C ASN A 12 2.63 5.92 -17.29
N ASP A 13 2.58 7.24 -17.49
CA ASP A 13 3.76 8.10 -17.41
C ASP A 13 4.23 8.33 -15.97
N ILE A 14 3.39 8.10 -14.96
CA ILE A 14 3.76 8.24 -13.54
C ILE A 14 4.98 7.36 -13.17
N PHE A 15 5.12 6.19 -13.82
CA PHE A 15 6.19 5.25 -13.54
C PHE A 15 7.55 5.71 -14.08
N PHE A 16 7.58 6.48 -15.18
CA PHE A 16 8.82 6.77 -15.91
C PHE A 16 9.10 8.27 -16.08
N ARG A 17 8.06 9.11 -16.06
CA ARG A 17 8.10 10.55 -16.33
C ARG A 17 7.24 11.35 -15.32
N PRO A 18 7.41 11.15 -14.00
CA PRO A 18 6.51 11.67 -12.97
C PRO A 18 6.43 13.21 -12.92
N ASN A 19 7.50 13.93 -13.28
CA ASN A 19 7.50 15.40 -13.28
C ASN A 19 6.37 15.99 -14.15
N GLY A 20 6.19 15.47 -15.36
CA GLY A 20 5.13 15.94 -16.26
C GLY A 20 3.73 15.59 -15.75
N VAL A 21 3.60 14.44 -15.07
CA VAL A 21 2.35 14.01 -14.45
C VAL A 21 1.98 14.94 -13.30
N PHE A 22 2.88 15.17 -12.35
CA PHE A 22 2.60 16.04 -11.19
C PHE A 22 2.35 17.48 -11.59
N LYS A 23 3.03 18.00 -12.62
CA LYS A 23 2.66 19.29 -13.18
C LYS A 23 1.24 19.30 -13.73
N ALA A 24 0.87 18.31 -14.55
CA ALA A 24 -0.47 18.25 -15.14
C ALA A 24 -1.56 18.09 -14.09
N VAL A 25 -1.39 17.21 -13.09
CA VAL A 25 -2.41 16.97 -12.07
C VAL A 25 -2.55 18.11 -11.06
N GLY A 26 -1.55 19.00 -10.94
CA GLY A 26 -1.68 20.25 -10.20
C GLY A 26 -2.58 21.29 -10.89
N GLU A 27 -2.81 21.14 -12.20
CA GLU A 27 -3.63 22.07 -13.01
C GLU A 27 -4.98 21.45 -13.43
N LYS A 28 -5.17 20.14 -13.25
CA LYS A 28 -6.33 19.40 -13.77
C LYS A 28 -7.13 18.75 -12.65
N ASN A 29 -8.38 19.17 -12.52
CA ASN A 29 -9.32 18.61 -11.56
C ASN A 29 -9.74 17.18 -11.94
N ASN A 30 -10.10 16.38 -10.93
CA ASN A 30 -10.70 15.04 -11.05
C ASN A 30 -9.84 13.94 -11.69
N TRP A 31 -8.61 14.22 -12.12
CA TRP A 31 -7.74 13.19 -12.72
C TRP A 31 -7.37 12.08 -11.73
N SER A 32 -7.33 12.39 -10.43
CA SER A 32 -6.97 11.42 -9.38
C SER A 32 -8.00 10.30 -9.16
N TRP A 33 -9.20 10.40 -9.75
CA TRP A 33 -10.15 9.27 -9.78
C TRP A 33 -9.60 8.07 -10.56
N PHE A 34 -8.74 8.30 -11.55
CA PHE A 34 -8.14 7.22 -12.34
C PHE A 34 -7.18 6.35 -11.52
N PRO A 35 -6.11 6.88 -10.91
CA PRO A 35 -5.25 6.07 -10.07
C PRO A 35 -6.01 5.53 -8.84
N PHE A 36 -7.00 6.25 -8.28
CA PHE A 36 -7.86 5.71 -7.23
C PHE A 36 -8.55 4.41 -7.68
N LEU A 37 -9.25 4.44 -8.82
CA LEU A 37 -9.96 3.26 -9.33
C LEU A 37 -8.99 2.13 -9.67
N ILE A 38 -7.85 2.42 -10.32
CA ILE A 38 -6.88 1.40 -10.71
C ILE A 38 -6.27 0.73 -9.47
N VAL A 39 -5.74 1.51 -8.53
CA VAL A 39 -5.13 0.98 -7.30
C VAL A 39 -6.16 0.19 -6.49
N MET A 40 -7.38 0.72 -6.34
CA MET A 40 -8.45 0.05 -5.61
C MET A 40 -8.86 -1.27 -6.27
N MET A 41 -9.13 -1.26 -7.58
CA MET A 41 -9.54 -2.48 -8.30
C MET A 41 -8.47 -3.56 -8.24
N ILE A 42 -7.20 -3.21 -8.44
CA ILE A 42 -6.10 -4.19 -8.41
C ILE A 42 -5.91 -4.74 -7.00
N THR A 43 -5.99 -3.90 -5.97
CA THR A 43 -5.90 -4.33 -4.57
C THR A 43 -7.03 -5.30 -4.24
N LEU A 44 -8.29 -4.93 -4.53
CA LEU A 44 -9.46 -5.76 -4.23
C LEU A 44 -9.48 -7.05 -5.06
N ALA A 45 -9.05 -7.00 -6.33
CA ALA A 45 -8.95 -8.17 -7.18
C ALA A 45 -7.90 -9.16 -6.63
N ALA A 46 -6.73 -8.69 -6.19
CA ALA A 46 -5.73 -9.55 -5.58
C ALA A 46 -6.26 -10.23 -4.30
N GLN A 47 -6.96 -9.50 -3.43
CA GLN A 47 -7.59 -10.06 -2.23
C GLN A 47 -8.65 -11.10 -2.58
N TYR A 48 -9.54 -10.77 -3.54
CA TYR A 48 -10.57 -11.68 -4.03
C TYR A 48 -9.97 -12.97 -4.61
N LEU A 49 -8.93 -12.84 -5.44
CA LEU A 49 -8.23 -13.98 -6.02
C LEU A 49 -7.60 -14.86 -4.93
N TYR A 50 -6.91 -14.26 -3.96
CA TYR A 50 -6.27 -14.99 -2.87
C TYR A 50 -7.27 -15.77 -2.02
N VAL A 51 -8.35 -15.13 -1.54
CA VAL A 51 -9.37 -15.81 -0.74
C VAL A 51 -10.06 -16.92 -1.54
N ASN A 52 -10.24 -16.72 -2.85
CA ASN A 52 -10.79 -17.78 -3.69
C ASN A 52 -9.84 -18.95 -3.92
N PHE A 53 -8.55 -18.68 -3.95
CA PHE A 53 -7.53 -19.66 -4.24
C PHE A 53 -7.09 -20.46 -3.00
N VAL A 54 -7.01 -19.82 -1.83
CA VAL A 54 -6.41 -20.42 -0.63
C VAL A 54 -7.29 -21.52 -0.02
N ASP A 55 -6.62 -22.55 0.53
CA ASP A 55 -7.24 -23.52 1.43
C ASP A 55 -7.60 -22.82 2.75
N ILE A 56 -8.89 -22.75 3.05
CA ILE A 56 -9.42 -22.01 4.20
C ILE A 56 -9.13 -22.73 5.52
N GLU A 57 -9.12 -24.07 5.53
CA GLU A 57 -8.84 -24.84 6.73
C GLU A 57 -7.36 -24.70 7.11
N TRP A 58 -6.49 -24.81 6.11
CA TRP A 58 -5.07 -24.53 6.27
C TRP A 58 -4.83 -23.08 6.71
N PHE A 59 -5.51 -22.12 6.07
CA PHE A 59 -5.38 -20.71 6.45
C PHE A 59 -5.84 -20.46 7.89
N ALA A 60 -6.92 -21.10 8.34
CA ALA A 60 -7.35 -21.03 9.73
C ALA A 60 -6.27 -21.57 10.67
N ASN A 61 -5.69 -22.74 10.35
CA ASN A 61 -4.65 -23.38 11.14
C ASN A 61 -3.41 -22.49 11.32
N ILE A 62 -2.88 -21.91 10.24
CA ILE A 62 -1.69 -21.06 10.35
C ILE A 62 -1.97 -19.77 11.13
N ASN A 63 -3.20 -19.24 11.08
CA ASN A 63 -3.56 -18.04 11.83
C ASN A 63 -3.75 -18.35 13.31
N ILE A 64 -4.34 -19.50 13.65
CA ILE A 64 -4.47 -19.97 15.04
C ILE A 64 -3.08 -20.23 15.63
N ALA A 65 -2.22 -20.94 14.90
CA ALA A 65 -0.85 -21.23 15.32
C ALA A 65 0.03 -19.98 15.46
N ALA A 66 -0.34 -18.86 14.84
CA ALA A 66 0.35 -17.58 14.99
C ALA A 66 -0.14 -16.78 16.21
N GLN A 67 -1.18 -17.22 16.92
CA GLN A 67 -1.61 -16.62 18.18
C GLN A 67 -0.92 -17.31 19.36
N ASP A 68 -0.45 -16.52 20.32
CA ASP A 68 0.09 -17.06 21.57
C ASP A 68 -1.04 -17.48 22.53
N ALA A 69 -0.88 -18.65 23.15
CA ALA A 69 -1.62 -19.07 24.35
C ALA A 69 -3.16 -19.02 24.27
N MET A 70 -3.76 -19.59 23.22
CA MET A 70 -5.22 -19.81 23.15
C MET A 70 -5.64 -21.11 23.85
N SER A 71 -6.83 -21.11 24.47
CA SER A 71 -7.47 -22.34 24.94
C SER A 71 -8.13 -23.10 23.78
N PRO A 72 -8.34 -24.43 23.89
CA PRO A 72 -8.99 -25.21 22.83
C PRO A 72 -10.36 -24.66 22.41
N ALA A 73 -11.14 -24.11 23.35
CA ALA A 73 -12.44 -23.52 23.06
C ALA A 73 -12.32 -22.21 22.23
N GLU A 74 -11.29 -21.41 22.48
CA GLU A 74 -11.03 -20.19 21.71
C GLU A 74 -10.52 -20.53 20.30
N GLU A 75 -9.69 -21.58 20.16
CA GLU A 75 -9.23 -22.07 18.86
C GLU A 75 -10.40 -22.52 17.99
N ASP A 76 -11.32 -23.30 18.54
CA ASP A 76 -12.53 -23.77 17.84
C ASP A 76 -13.43 -22.60 17.42
N GLN A 77 -13.60 -21.60 18.30
CA GLN A 77 -14.36 -20.40 17.98
C GLN A 77 -13.72 -19.60 16.83
N MET A 78 -12.40 -19.42 16.87
CA MET A 78 -11.64 -18.72 15.83
C MET A 78 -11.70 -19.48 14.50
N ARG A 79 -11.56 -20.81 14.53
CA ARG A 79 -11.75 -21.68 13.37
C ARG A 79 -13.13 -21.54 12.74
N ALA A 80 -14.19 -21.49 13.56
CA ALA A 80 -15.55 -21.30 13.09
C ALA A 80 -15.77 -19.93 12.41
N PHE A 81 -14.96 -18.92 12.75
CA PHE A 81 -15.00 -17.61 12.10
C PHE A 81 -14.31 -17.61 10.72
N PHE A 82 -13.32 -18.49 10.52
CA PHE A 82 -12.61 -18.65 9.25
C PHE A 82 -13.44 -19.39 8.20
N THR A 83 -14.51 -18.75 7.75
CA THR A 83 -15.24 -19.17 6.55
C THR A 83 -14.78 -18.34 5.35
N ARG A 84 -14.93 -18.90 4.15
CA ARG A 84 -14.66 -18.17 2.90
C ARG A 84 -15.41 -16.85 2.81
N ASN A 85 -16.67 -16.83 3.22
CA ASN A 85 -17.50 -15.62 3.17
C ASN A 85 -17.00 -14.56 4.16
N THR A 86 -16.68 -14.96 5.39
CA THR A 86 -16.15 -14.05 6.41
C THR A 86 -14.80 -13.48 5.98
N LEU A 87 -13.91 -14.34 5.48
CA LEU A 87 -12.60 -13.92 4.97
C LEU A 87 -12.74 -12.98 3.78
N MET A 88 -13.60 -13.31 2.82
CA MET A 88 -13.84 -12.45 1.66
C MET A 88 -14.33 -11.06 2.09
N LEU A 89 -15.36 -11.01 2.94
CA LEU A 89 -15.93 -9.76 3.40
C LEU A 89 -14.89 -8.93 4.19
N SER A 90 -14.20 -9.54 5.14
CA SER A 90 -13.21 -8.86 5.97
C SER A 90 -12.02 -8.35 5.16
N GLN A 91 -11.51 -9.14 4.21
CA GLN A 91 -10.41 -8.75 3.33
C GLN A 91 -10.80 -7.60 2.40
N LEU A 92 -11.95 -7.70 1.72
CA LEU A 92 -12.38 -6.66 0.76
C LEU A 92 -12.77 -5.36 1.45
N VAL A 93 -13.59 -5.43 2.50
CA VAL A 93 -14.01 -4.25 3.27
C VAL A 93 -12.81 -3.64 3.99
N GLY A 94 -12.00 -4.49 4.63
CA GLY A 94 -10.78 -4.08 5.32
C GLY A 94 -9.81 -3.37 4.37
N ALA A 95 -9.51 -3.95 3.21
CA ALA A 95 -8.61 -3.34 2.23
C ALA A 95 -9.15 -2.01 1.69
N PHE A 96 -10.44 -1.92 1.37
CA PHE A 96 -11.07 -0.69 0.89
C PHE A 96 -10.91 0.46 1.89
N PHE A 97 -11.32 0.23 3.14
CA PHE A 97 -11.27 1.27 4.17
C PHE A 97 -9.84 1.56 4.61
N ALA A 98 -8.99 0.55 4.81
CA ALA A 98 -7.60 0.75 5.18
C ALA A 98 -6.87 1.62 4.16
N LEU A 99 -7.01 1.31 2.86
CA LEU A 99 -6.36 2.07 1.81
C LEU A 99 -6.87 3.52 1.74
N THR A 100 -8.19 3.71 1.85
CA THR A 100 -8.83 5.04 1.85
C THR A 100 -8.37 5.89 3.04
N ILE A 101 -8.38 5.30 4.24
CA ILE A 101 -8.02 5.99 5.48
C ILE A 101 -6.52 6.31 5.51
N VAL A 102 -5.65 5.37 5.13
CA VAL A 102 -4.20 5.60 5.10
C VAL A 102 -3.84 6.71 4.12
N ASN A 103 -4.45 6.73 2.93
CA ASN A 103 -4.29 7.82 1.97
C ASN A 103 -4.77 9.16 2.55
N ALA A 104 -5.88 9.18 3.29
CA ALA A 104 -6.40 10.39 3.93
C ALA A 104 -5.46 10.90 5.04
N ILE A 105 -4.94 10.01 5.89
CA ILE A 105 -3.95 10.37 6.93
C ILE A 105 -2.70 10.94 6.27
N PHE A 106 -2.22 10.32 5.19
CA PHE A 106 -1.04 10.81 4.49
C PHE A 106 -1.28 12.15 3.80
N ALA A 107 -2.48 12.38 3.26
CA ALA A 107 -2.89 13.67 2.73
C ALA A 107 -2.93 14.77 3.82
N VAL A 108 -3.43 14.46 5.02
CA VAL A 108 -3.36 15.38 6.17
C VAL A 108 -1.90 15.73 6.47
N TYR A 109 -1.02 14.72 6.55
CA TYR A 109 0.40 14.92 6.79
C TYR A 109 1.04 15.84 5.73
N LEU A 110 0.81 15.59 4.44
CA LEU A 110 1.36 16.40 3.35
C LEU A 110 0.82 17.83 3.39
N ASN A 111 -0.49 17.99 3.61
CA ASN A 111 -1.11 19.29 3.73
C ASN A 111 -0.50 20.12 4.88
N LEU A 112 -0.32 19.51 6.07
CA LEU A 112 0.25 20.20 7.21
C LEU A 112 1.74 20.55 7.01
N THR A 113 2.54 19.63 6.46
CA THR A 113 3.99 19.83 6.31
C THR A 113 4.36 20.78 5.17
N THR A 114 3.50 20.90 4.16
CA THR A 114 3.69 21.83 3.03
C THR A 114 3.05 23.19 3.23
N ARG A 115 2.25 23.37 4.29
CA ARG A 115 1.59 24.66 4.61
C ARG A 115 2.55 25.83 4.85
N SER A 116 3.82 25.54 5.16
CA SER A 116 4.87 26.55 5.33
C SER A 116 5.40 27.13 4.01
N ASP A 117 4.89 26.69 2.87
CA ASP A 117 5.26 27.21 1.55
C ASP A 117 4.54 28.53 1.26
N ASP A 118 5.27 29.60 0.96
CA ASP A 118 4.67 30.92 0.68
C ASP A 118 3.86 30.92 -0.63
N SER A 119 4.15 29.98 -1.55
CA SER A 119 3.39 29.74 -2.79
C SER A 119 2.26 28.71 -2.63
N HIS A 120 1.86 28.37 -1.41
CA HIS A 120 0.90 27.31 -1.15
C HIS A 120 -0.49 27.61 -1.73
N VAL A 121 -0.92 26.78 -2.68
CA VAL A 121 -2.27 26.82 -3.29
C VAL A 121 -3.06 25.51 -3.14
N PHE A 122 -2.43 24.43 -2.68
CA PHE A 122 -3.01 23.08 -2.65
C PHE A 122 -3.56 22.71 -1.27
N GLY A 123 -4.86 22.44 -1.20
CA GLY A 123 -5.55 22.03 0.03
C GLY A 123 -5.54 20.53 0.29
N PHE A 124 -6.26 20.09 1.32
CA PHE A 124 -6.37 18.67 1.70
C PHE A 124 -6.83 17.78 0.53
N THR A 125 -7.84 18.21 -0.23
CA THR A 125 -8.39 17.43 -1.34
C THR A 125 -7.40 17.23 -2.47
N ASP A 126 -6.53 18.21 -2.72
CA ASP A 126 -5.46 18.12 -3.71
C ASP A 126 -4.42 17.10 -3.26
N TRP A 127 -3.99 17.19 -1.99
CA TRP A 127 -3.06 16.21 -1.40
C TRP A 127 -3.67 14.82 -1.29
N TYR A 128 -4.98 14.68 -1.09
CA TYR A 128 -5.66 13.38 -1.12
C TYR A 128 -5.73 12.82 -2.54
N GLY A 129 -5.98 13.65 -3.55
CA GLY A 129 -5.84 13.25 -4.94
C GLY A 129 -4.41 12.81 -5.26
N PHE A 130 -3.42 13.54 -4.74
CA PHE A 130 -1.99 13.26 -4.90
C PHE A 130 -1.60 11.89 -4.34
N THR A 131 -2.11 11.49 -3.18
CA THR A 131 -1.72 10.22 -2.55
C THR A 131 -2.07 9.01 -3.42
N TRP A 132 -3.13 9.09 -4.23
CA TRP A 132 -3.47 8.03 -5.19
C TRP A 132 -2.44 7.90 -6.32
N TRP A 133 -1.86 9.00 -6.79
CA TRP A 133 -0.80 8.97 -7.81
C TRP A 133 0.47 8.32 -7.29
N VAL A 134 0.90 8.66 -6.07
CA VAL A 134 2.10 8.04 -5.46
C VAL A 134 1.85 6.59 -4.99
N SER A 135 0.58 6.14 -4.98
CA SER A 135 0.18 4.76 -4.73
C SER A 135 0.21 3.88 -5.98
N MET A 136 0.42 4.43 -7.18
CA MET A 136 0.49 3.65 -8.42
C MET A 136 1.54 2.52 -8.44
N PRO A 137 2.70 2.61 -7.75
CA PRO A 137 3.62 1.47 -7.62
C PRO A 137 2.97 0.19 -7.07
N TYR A 138 1.94 0.30 -6.20
CA TYR A 138 1.20 -0.87 -5.70
C TYR A 138 0.43 -1.63 -6.78
N VAL A 139 0.14 -1.00 -7.92
CA VAL A 139 -0.48 -1.68 -9.07
C VAL A 139 0.45 -2.76 -9.60
N VAL A 140 1.75 -2.45 -9.70
CA VAL A 140 2.76 -3.41 -10.18
C VAL A 140 2.83 -4.60 -9.22
N THR A 141 2.85 -4.36 -7.91
CA THR A 141 2.94 -5.43 -6.93
C THR A 141 1.67 -6.28 -6.84
N GLY A 142 0.49 -5.66 -6.97
CA GLY A 142 -0.78 -6.39 -7.05
C GLY A 142 -0.89 -7.26 -8.31
N LEU A 143 -0.36 -6.79 -9.46
CA LEU A 143 -0.30 -7.60 -10.68
C LEU A 143 0.67 -8.79 -10.53
N ILE A 144 1.82 -8.59 -9.89
CA ILE A 144 2.76 -9.67 -9.58
C ILE A 144 2.09 -10.67 -8.63
N ALA A 145 1.40 -10.20 -7.59
CA ALA A 145 0.68 -11.06 -6.65
C ALA A 145 -0.36 -11.92 -7.38
N ALA A 146 -1.18 -11.31 -8.23
CA ALA A 146 -2.17 -12.03 -9.04
C ALA A 146 -1.52 -13.08 -9.93
N ALA A 147 -0.41 -12.75 -10.60
CA ALA A 147 0.33 -13.71 -11.42
C ALA A 147 0.87 -14.88 -10.59
N LEU A 148 1.49 -14.61 -9.44
CA LEU A 148 2.03 -15.65 -8.57
C LEU A 148 0.93 -16.59 -8.04
N ILE A 149 -0.24 -16.05 -7.68
CA ILE A 149 -1.40 -16.85 -7.26
C ILE A 149 -1.89 -17.73 -8.42
N MET A 150 -2.00 -17.19 -9.64
CA MET A 150 -2.45 -17.95 -10.82
C MET A 150 -1.50 -19.08 -11.21
N PHE A 151 -0.19 -18.94 -10.97
CA PHE A 151 0.82 -19.94 -11.29
C PHE A 151 1.16 -20.87 -10.13
N ALA A 152 0.56 -20.69 -8.97
CA ALA A 152 0.87 -21.52 -7.83
C ALA A 152 0.32 -22.94 -7.99
N GLY A 153 1.14 -23.93 -7.64
CA GLY A 153 0.81 -25.35 -7.78
C GLY A 153 0.10 -25.97 -6.58
N ASP A 154 -0.08 -25.20 -5.49
CA ASP A 154 -0.72 -25.66 -4.25
C ASP A 154 -1.55 -24.53 -3.63
N HIS A 155 -2.58 -24.88 -2.86
CA HIS A 155 -3.53 -23.96 -2.25
C HIS A 155 -3.12 -23.47 -0.84
N GLN A 156 -2.03 -24.02 -0.27
CA GLN A 156 -1.52 -23.65 1.05
C GLN A 156 -0.44 -22.56 0.96
N ILE A 157 -0.84 -21.38 0.51
CA ILE A 157 0.07 -20.26 0.27
C ILE A 157 -0.08 -19.18 1.32
N SER A 158 1.05 -18.76 1.89
CA SER A 158 1.11 -17.66 2.86
C SER A 158 0.47 -16.38 2.31
N PRO A 159 -0.27 -15.61 3.14
CA PRO A 159 -0.81 -14.30 2.76
C PRO A 159 0.28 -13.30 2.37
N ALA A 160 1.56 -13.57 2.66
CA ALA A 160 2.68 -12.78 2.16
C ALA A 160 2.71 -12.66 0.62
N ILE A 161 2.13 -13.62 -0.11
CA ILE A 161 2.03 -13.57 -1.59
C ILE A 161 1.25 -12.36 -2.11
N LEU A 162 0.38 -11.76 -1.29
CA LEU A 162 -0.36 -10.53 -1.62
C LEU A 162 0.53 -9.28 -1.67
N ALA A 163 1.75 -9.36 -1.13
CA ALA A 163 2.78 -8.33 -1.23
C ALA A 163 4.12 -8.98 -1.60
N PRO A 164 4.30 -9.42 -2.86
CA PRO A 164 5.44 -10.25 -3.26
C PRO A 164 6.78 -9.50 -3.30
N LEU A 165 6.76 -8.19 -3.10
CA LEU A 165 7.95 -7.35 -2.93
C LEU A 165 8.20 -6.94 -1.47
N SER A 166 7.48 -7.54 -0.52
CA SER A 166 7.76 -7.39 0.91
C SER A 166 8.99 -8.19 1.33
N LEU A 167 9.68 -7.76 2.39
CA LEU A 167 10.80 -8.51 2.94
C LEU A 167 10.38 -9.88 3.47
N SER A 168 9.16 -10.01 4.00
CA SER A 168 8.65 -11.31 4.45
C SER A 168 8.55 -12.30 3.29
N TYR A 169 8.00 -11.89 2.14
CA TYR A 169 7.94 -12.75 0.96
C TYR A 169 9.34 -13.03 0.38
N LEU A 170 10.16 -12.00 0.19
CA LEU A 170 11.47 -12.14 -0.44
C LEU A 170 12.47 -12.95 0.37
N LEU A 171 12.38 -12.90 1.70
CA LEU A 171 13.27 -13.60 2.63
C LEU A 171 12.63 -14.88 3.20
N GLY A 172 11.39 -15.19 2.85
CA GLY A 172 10.68 -16.37 3.35
C GLY A 172 10.41 -16.33 4.86
N VAL A 173 10.10 -15.15 5.41
CA VAL A 173 9.77 -15.02 6.84
C VAL A 173 8.41 -15.66 7.11
N GLU A 174 8.39 -16.64 8.01
CA GLU A 174 7.19 -17.37 8.42
C GLU A 174 6.25 -16.51 9.29
N MET A 175 4.94 -16.77 9.25
CA MET A 175 3.93 -16.03 10.01
C MET A 175 4.09 -16.12 11.53
N THR A 176 4.69 -17.21 12.02
CA THR A 176 4.98 -17.46 13.44
C THR A 176 6.18 -16.64 13.93
N SER A 177 6.94 -16.00 13.03
CA SER A 177 8.07 -15.17 13.41
C SER A 177 7.59 -13.84 14.01
N PRO A 178 8.18 -13.36 15.12
CA PRO A 178 7.88 -12.02 15.65
C PRO A 178 8.22 -10.90 14.65
N TRP A 179 9.09 -11.19 13.67
CA TRP A 179 9.48 -10.26 12.62
C TRP A 179 8.54 -10.25 11.42
N PHE A 180 7.57 -11.17 11.33
CA PHE A 180 6.73 -11.33 10.15
C PHE A 180 6.01 -10.04 9.78
N ALA A 181 5.29 -9.42 10.73
CA ALA A 181 4.50 -8.22 10.47
C ALA A 181 5.40 -7.03 10.05
N PHE A 182 6.56 -6.88 10.68
CA PHE A 182 7.54 -5.87 10.33
C PHE A 182 8.11 -6.09 8.92
N ALA A 183 8.54 -7.31 8.61
CA ALA A 183 9.06 -7.68 7.30
C ALA A 183 7.99 -7.58 6.20
N GLN A 184 6.72 -7.85 6.52
CA GLN A 184 5.58 -7.70 5.62
C GLN A 184 5.28 -6.22 5.29
N ALA A 185 5.56 -5.32 6.23
CA ALA A 185 5.33 -3.89 6.08
C ALA A 185 6.42 -3.20 5.26
N ILE A 186 7.66 -3.69 5.30
CA ILE A 186 8.76 -3.17 4.48
C ILE A 186 8.70 -3.81 3.10
N ARG A 187 8.47 -2.98 2.07
CA ARG A 187 8.30 -3.45 0.70
C ARG A 187 9.18 -2.65 -0.26
N VAL A 188 9.64 -3.26 -1.34
CA VAL A 188 10.56 -2.59 -2.28
C VAL A 188 9.88 -1.41 -2.98
N GLU A 189 8.58 -1.49 -3.29
CA GLU A 189 7.82 -0.40 -3.90
C GLU A 189 7.70 0.85 -3.01
N LEU A 190 7.97 0.73 -1.71
CA LEU A 190 8.01 1.86 -0.78
C LEU A 190 8.97 2.95 -1.27
N PHE A 191 10.17 2.56 -1.70
CA PHE A 191 11.19 3.50 -2.15
C PHE A 191 10.74 4.25 -3.42
N TRP A 192 9.93 3.60 -4.25
CA TRP A 192 9.31 4.21 -5.41
C TRP A 192 8.26 5.23 -4.99
N THR A 193 7.38 4.89 -4.05
CA THR A 193 6.40 5.83 -3.50
C THR A 193 7.09 7.04 -2.86
N ILE A 194 8.14 6.86 -2.05
CA ILE A 194 8.92 7.96 -1.46
C ILE A 194 9.49 8.87 -2.56
N TYR A 195 10.07 8.29 -3.61
CA TYR A 195 10.59 9.05 -4.74
C TYR A 195 9.47 9.85 -5.45
N LEU A 196 8.32 9.24 -5.73
CA LEU A 196 7.19 9.93 -6.36
C LEU A 196 6.65 11.05 -5.48
N THR A 197 6.54 10.83 -4.16
CA THR A 197 6.14 11.87 -3.21
C THR A 197 7.12 13.03 -3.22
N MET A 198 8.43 12.76 -3.19
CA MET A 198 9.45 13.80 -3.28
C MET A 198 9.32 14.61 -4.57
N VAL A 199 9.25 13.95 -5.73
CA VAL A 199 9.10 14.61 -7.03
C VAL A 199 7.84 15.48 -7.03
N GLY A 200 6.72 14.92 -6.59
CA GLY A 200 5.45 15.63 -6.56
C GLY A 200 5.45 16.85 -5.65
N ILE A 201 6.04 16.77 -4.44
CA ILE A 201 6.22 17.93 -3.56
C ILE A 201 7.05 19.02 -4.25
N THR A 202 8.14 18.65 -4.95
CA THR A 202 8.96 19.64 -5.68
C THR A 202 8.25 20.27 -6.87
N GLN A 203 7.21 19.63 -7.42
CA GLN A 203 6.40 20.22 -8.49
C GLN A 203 5.29 21.12 -7.94
N TRP A 204 4.79 20.84 -6.73
CA TRP A 204 3.63 21.52 -6.15
C TRP A 204 3.99 22.61 -5.13
N THR A 205 5.26 22.73 -4.74
CA THR A 205 5.74 23.69 -3.75
C THR A 205 7.05 24.33 -4.21
N SER A 206 7.45 25.44 -3.59
CA SER A 206 8.77 26.05 -3.84
C SER A 206 9.93 25.35 -3.11
N PHE A 207 9.67 24.23 -2.42
CA PHE A 207 10.65 23.56 -1.58
C PHE A 207 11.81 22.95 -2.39
N SER A 208 13.02 23.03 -1.82
CA SER A 208 14.17 22.31 -2.37
C SER A 208 13.94 20.80 -2.35
N THR A 209 14.58 20.08 -3.27
CA THR A 209 14.55 18.61 -3.34
C THR A 209 14.94 17.96 -2.02
N LYS A 210 15.90 18.54 -1.29
CA LYS A 210 16.30 18.05 0.05
C LYS A 210 15.15 18.12 1.05
N LYS A 211 14.43 19.26 1.12
CA LYS A 211 13.27 19.41 2.02
C LYS A 211 12.14 18.46 1.62
N ALA A 212 11.87 18.36 0.32
CA ALA A 212 10.87 17.41 -0.21
C ALA A 212 11.21 15.95 0.11
N ALA A 213 12.49 15.55 0.01
CA ALA A 213 12.93 14.20 0.33
C ALA A 213 12.76 13.89 1.83
N ILE A 214 13.07 14.85 2.71
CA ILE A 214 12.85 14.71 4.15
C ILE A 214 11.35 14.53 4.44
N ILE A 215 10.48 15.36 3.86
CA ILE A 215 9.02 15.24 4.05
C ILE A 215 8.51 13.89 3.50
N ALA A 216 8.94 13.50 2.31
CA ALA A 216 8.51 12.24 1.68
C ALA A 216 8.93 11.00 2.48
N SER A 217 10.13 11.01 3.07
CA SER A 217 10.68 9.85 3.79
C SER A 217 10.28 9.80 5.27
N ALA A 218 9.97 10.94 5.89
CA ALA A 218 9.78 11.05 7.34
C ALA A 218 8.71 10.11 7.92
N PRO A 219 7.50 9.94 7.34
CA PRO A 219 6.51 9.02 7.91
C PRO A 219 7.04 7.60 8.03
N TYR A 220 7.75 7.13 7.00
CA TYR A 220 8.28 5.78 6.94
C TYR A 220 9.46 5.58 7.90
N VAL A 221 10.38 6.55 7.96
CA VAL A 221 11.50 6.50 8.91
C VAL A 221 11.00 6.48 10.35
N VAL A 222 9.98 7.29 10.67
CA VAL A 222 9.40 7.32 12.02
C VAL A 222 8.66 6.02 12.34
N ILE A 223 7.74 5.59 11.47
CA ILE A 223 6.93 4.39 11.71
C ILE A 223 7.81 3.14 11.81
N TYR A 224 8.69 2.90 10.83
CA TYR A 224 9.52 1.70 10.81
C TYR A 224 10.70 1.79 11.79
N GLY A 225 11.20 2.98 12.09
CA GLY A 225 12.21 3.17 13.14
C GLY A 225 11.65 2.80 14.52
N ILE A 226 10.47 3.31 14.87
CA ILE A 226 9.80 2.99 16.13
C ILE A 226 9.45 1.50 16.19
N TRP A 227 8.83 0.95 15.13
CA TRP A 227 8.43 -0.45 15.10
C TRP A 227 9.65 -1.38 15.17
N GLY A 228 10.73 -1.07 14.44
CA GLY A 228 11.96 -1.85 14.49
C GLY A 228 12.57 -1.94 15.89
N VAL A 229 12.49 -0.86 16.69
CA VAL A 229 12.92 -0.87 18.10
C VAL A 229 12.03 -1.79 18.94
N PHE A 230 10.71 -1.72 18.77
CA PHE A 230 9.79 -2.61 19.49
C PHE A 230 9.95 -4.07 19.11
N ALA A 231 10.30 -4.38 17.86
CA ALA A 231 10.52 -5.75 17.41
C ALA A 231 11.81 -6.38 17.99
N LEU A 232 12.71 -5.57 18.57
CA LEU A 232 13.93 -6.05 19.23
C LEU A 232 13.74 -6.37 20.73
N ILE A 233 12.58 -6.03 21.31
CA ILE A 233 12.26 -6.18 22.73
C ILE A 233 11.23 -7.30 22.90
#